data_AF-A0A511MXG5-F1
#
_entry.id   AF-A0A511MXG5-F1
#
_cell.length_a   1.000
_cell.length_b   1.000
_cell.length_c   1.000
_cell.angle_alpha   90.00
_cell.angle_beta   90.00
_cell.angle_gamma   90.00
#
_symmetry.space_group_name_H-M   'P 1'
#
loop_
_entity.id
_entity.type
_entity.pdbx_description
1 polymer ?
#
loop_
_entity_poly.entity_id
_entity_poly.type
_entity_poly.pdbx_seq_one_letter_code
_entity_poly.pdbx_strand_id
1 'polypeptide(L)'
;MTIPPTLIQGPAQPYTLIHYSNRHRETRMRYLEGYICGHRIPPFHQPLQWSTQQQQQFIENVWLGLGFGQLVITIHPERAELSRLVIDGQHRLTALQNYLDNEFPVFGQYWRDLSISDQMRFEGIPAPTIVLSQDHELEDKNLRDIYERLNFSKIREPELV
;
A
#
# COMPACT_ATOMS: atom_id res chain seq x y z
N MET A 1 1.51 -8.13 36.02
CA MET A 1 1.02 -7.60 34.72
C MET A 1 2.09 -7.92 33.69
N THR A 2 1.76 -8.61 32.60
CA THR A 2 2.70 -8.99 31.54
C THR A 2 2.41 -8.17 30.30
N ILE A 3 3.45 -7.60 29.68
CA ILE A 3 3.34 -6.91 28.40
C ILE A 3 2.98 -7.95 27.32
N PRO A 4 1.96 -7.73 26.48
CA PRO A 4 1.58 -8.68 25.43
C PRO A 4 2.66 -8.77 24.33
N PRO A 5 2.70 -9.87 23.55
CA PRO A 5 3.62 -10.00 22.43
C PRO A 5 3.37 -8.95 21.34
N THR A 6 4.38 -8.70 20.51
CA THR A 6 4.29 -7.80 19.35
C THR A 6 3.33 -8.35 18.30
N LEU A 7 2.43 -7.50 17.79
CA LEU A 7 1.42 -7.88 16.79
C LEU A 7 1.94 -7.93 15.35
N ILE A 8 2.97 -7.14 15.05
CA ILE A 8 3.61 -7.11 13.74
C ILE A 8 4.94 -7.82 13.87
N GLN A 9 4.94 -9.09 13.48
CA GLN A 9 6.14 -9.92 13.41
C GLN A 9 6.41 -10.26 11.95
N GLY A 10 7.54 -9.79 11.44
CA GLY A 10 7.88 -9.97 10.05
C GLY A 10 9.14 -9.20 9.67
N PRO A 11 9.99 -9.74 8.78
CA PRO A 11 11.17 -9.04 8.33
C PRO A 11 10.76 -7.80 7.52
N ALA A 12 11.36 -6.65 7.85
CA ALA A 12 11.30 -5.47 7.00
C ALA A 12 11.97 -5.81 5.66
N GLN A 13 11.23 -5.65 4.58
CA GLN A 13 11.72 -5.86 3.22
C GLN A 13 12.29 -4.55 2.67
N PRO A 14 13.48 -4.58 2.05
CA PRO A 14 14.10 -3.41 1.43
C PRO A 14 13.51 -3.12 0.05
N TYR A 15 12.18 -3.10 -0.06
CA TYR A 15 11.53 -2.81 -1.33
C TYR A 15 11.68 -1.33 -1.70
N THR A 16 11.72 -1.09 -3.01
CA THR A 16 11.55 0.24 -3.61
C THR A 16 10.25 0.27 -4.40
N LEU A 17 9.88 1.44 -4.91
CA LEU A 17 8.68 1.60 -5.74
C LEU A 17 8.68 0.70 -6.98
N ILE A 18 9.84 0.30 -7.51
CA ILE A 18 9.95 -0.64 -8.63
C ILE A 18 9.26 -1.97 -8.35
N HIS A 19 9.25 -2.43 -7.09
CA HIS A 19 8.56 -3.66 -6.69
C HIS A 19 7.07 -3.53 -7.01
N TYR A 20 6.46 -2.43 -6.57
CA TYR A 20 5.04 -2.15 -6.74
C TYR A 20 4.68 -1.79 -8.17
N SER A 21 5.53 -1.02 -8.88
CA SER A 21 5.37 -0.74 -10.30
C SER A 21 5.38 -2.02 -11.14
N ASN A 22 6.31 -2.95 -10.88
CA ASN A 22 6.36 -4.22 -11.60
C ASN A 22 5.13 -5.08 -11.31
N ARG A 23 4.67 -5.14 -10.05
CA ARG A 23 3.44 -5.84 -9.68
C ARG A 23 2.21 -5.25 -10.36
N HIS A 24 2.12 -3.92 -10.45
CA HIS A 24 1.07 -3.24 -11.22
C HIS A 24 1.06 -3.69 -12.68
N ARG A 25 2.23 -3.65 -13.34
CA ARG A 25 2.40 -4.08 -14.73
C ARG A 25 1.97 -5.54 -14.92
N GLU A 26 2.41 -6.45 -14.04
CA GLU A 26 2.03 -7.87 -14.07
C GLU A 26 0.51 -8.09 -13.98
N THR A 27 -0.14 -7.42 -13.03
CA THR A 27 -1.59 -7.48 -12.81
C THR A 27 -2.35 -6.95 -14.02
N ARG A 28 -1.92 -5.81 -14.57
CA ARG A 28 -2.53 -5.20 -15.76
C ARG A 28 -2.40 -6.11 -16.98
N MET A 29 -1.24 -6.74 -17.19
CA MET A 29 -1.03 -7.71 -18.28
C MET A 29 -1.90 -8.95 -18.15
N ARG A 30 -2.26 -9.33 -16.92
CA ARG A 30 -3.12 -10.49 -16.62
C ARG A 30 -4.61 -10.13 -16.54
N TYR A 31 -4.99 -8.87 -16.79
CA TYR A 31 -6.35 -8.37 -16.70
C TYR A 31 -7.02 -8.68 -15.34
N LEU A 32 -6.23 -8.63 -14.26
CA LEU A 32 -6.73 -8.89 -12.92
C LEU A 32 -7.35 -7.62 -12.33
N GLU A 33 -8.66 -7.66 -12.09
CA GLU A 33 -9.39 -6.58 -11.42
C GLU A 33 -9.30 -6.67 -9.90
N GLY A 34 -9.55 -5.55 -9.21
CA GLY A 34 -9.59 -5.49 -7.74
C GLY A 34 -8.20 -5.50 -7.07
N TYR A 35 -7.14 -5.26 -7.83
CA TYR A 35 -5.77 -5.13 -7.33
C TYR A 35 -5.29 -3.67 -7.36
N ILE A 36 -4.52 -3.28 -6.34
CA ILE A 36 -3.73 -2.05 -6.28
C ILE A 36 -2.24 -2.38 -6.23
N CYS A 37 -1.48 -1.99 -7.26
CA CYS A 37 -0.08 -2.38 -7.44
C CYS A 37 0.16 -3.88 -7.21
N GLY A 38 -0.73 -4.73 -7.72
CA GLY A 38 -0.70 -6.18 -7.57
C GLY A 38 -1.01 -6.75 -6.17
N HIS A 39 -1.59 -5.94 -5.29
CA HIS A 39 -2.09 -6.36 -3.97
C HIS A 39 -3.60 -6.14 -3.85
N ARG A 40 -4.30 -6.91 -3.01
CA ARG A 40 -5.75 -6.77 -2.78
C ARG A 40 -6.02 -5.95 -1.53
N ILE A 41 -7.16 -5.26 -1.52
CA ILE A 41 -7.70 -4.61 -0.34
C ILE A 41 -8.64 -5.59 0.37
N PRO A 42 -8.40 -5.91 1.66
CA PRO A 42 -9.34 -6.70 2.45
C PRO A 42 -10.72 -6.01 2.58
N PRO A 43 -11.82 -6.78 2.68
CA PRO A 43 -13.17 -6.23 2.73
C PRO A 43 -13.46 -5.39 3.99
N PHE A 44 -12.68 -5.54 5.07
CA PHE A 44 -12.82 -4.75 6.30
C PHE A 44 -12.18 -3.36 6.22
N HIS A 45 -11.48 -3.03 5.13
CA HIS A 45 -10.95 -1.69 4.92
C HIS A 45 -12.07 -0.69 4.70
N GLN A 46 -11.80 0.55 5.11
CA GLN A 46 -12.67 1.65 4.72
C GLN A 46 -12.47 1.99 3.23
N PRO A 47 -13.49 2.60 2.60
CA PRO A 47 -13.35 3.14 1.25
C PRO A 47 -12.17 4.12 1.14
N LEU A 48 -11.65 4.28 -0.08
CA LEU A 48 -10.64 5.29 -0.37
C LEU A 48 -11.18 6.69 -0.04
N GLN A 49 -10.43 7.46 0.75
CA GLN A 49 -10.82 8.79 1.22
C GLN A 49 -10.01 9.91 0.59
N TRP A 50 -8.85 9.60 -0.01
CA TRP A 50 -8.01 10.61 -0.63
C TRP A 50 -8.58 11.04 -1.98
N SER A 51 -8.85 12.34 -2.09
CA SER A 51 -9.14 12.97 -3.37
C SER A 51 -7.95 12.90 -4.33
N THR A 52 -8.18 13.11 -5.62
CA THR A 52 -7.09 13.19 -6.61
C THR A 52 -6.04 14.23 -6.21
N GLN A 53 -6.46 15.37 -5.65
CA GLN A 53 -5.53 16.40 -5.19
C GLN A 53 -4.63 15.91 -4.04
N GLN A 54 -5.18 15.16 -3.08
CA GLN A 54 -4.39 14.57 -1.98
C GLN A 54 -3.43 13.50 -2.48
N GLN A 55 -3.86 12.68 -3.45
CA GLN A 55 -3.00 11.69 -4.10
C GLN A 55 -1.86 12.37 -4.86
N GLN A 56 -2.14 13.43 -5.63
CA GLN A 56 -1.13 14.21 -6.33
C GLN A 56 -0.11 14.81 -5.36
N GLN A 57 -0.56 15.50 -4.31
CA GLN A 57 0.33 16.07 -3.28
C GLN A 57 1.19 15.00 -2.60
N PHE A 58 0.64 13.82 -2.35
CA PHE A 58 1.42 12.71 -1.82
C PHE A 58 2.55 12.30 -2.78
N ILE A 59 2.26 12.15 -4.08
CA ILE A 59 3.29 11.79 -5.06
C ILE A 59 4.32 12.91 -5.26
N GLU A 60 3.91 14.18 -5.21
CA GLU A 60 4.83 15.33 -5.17
C GLU A 60 5.80 15.21 -3.99
N ASN A 61 5.31 14.90 -2.79
CA ASN A 61 6.15 14.70 -1.60
C ASN A 61 7.13 13.53 -1.76
N VAL A 62 6.72 12.44 -2.41
CA VAL A 62 7.58 11.30 -2.73
C VAL A 62 8.73 11.73 -3.65
N TRP A 63 8.43 12.47 -4.72
CA TRP A 63 9.44 13.05 -5.61
C TRP A 63 10.42 14.00 -4.90
N LEU A 64 9.92 14.76 -3.93
CA LEU A 64 10.71 15.68 -3.11
C LEU A 64 11.55 14.97 -2.04
N GLY A 65 11.49 13.64 -1.93
CA GLY A 65 12.31 12.86 -1.02
C GLY A 65 11.77 12.82 0.42
N LEU A 66 10.50 13.18 0.64
CA LEU A 66 9.86 13.08 1.96
C LEU A 66 9.45 11.64 2.31
N GLY A 67 9.67 10.70 1.39
CA GLY A 67 9.49 9.27 1.58
C GLY A 67 8.08 8.79 1.25
N PHE A 68 7.96 7.47 1.03
CA PHE A 68 6.69 6.80 0.75
C PHE A 68 5.94 6.37 2.02
N GLY A 69 6.63 6.38 3.17
CA GLY A 69 6.16 5.78 4.41
C GLY A 69 6.17 4.25 4.38
N GLN A 70 5.96 3.63 5.53
CA GLN A 70 5.96 2.17 5.68
C GLN A 70 4.66 1.53 5.18
N LEU A 71 4.74 0.40 4.50
CA LEU A 71 3.61 -0.44 4.11
C LEU A 71 3.56 -1.68 5.00
N VAL A 72 2.37 -2.22 5.20
CA VAL A 72 2.18 -3.54 5.84
C VAL A 72 1.36 -4.39 4.91
N ILE A 73 1.92 -5.52 4.48
CA ILE A 73 1.27 -6.47 3.58
C ILE A 73 1.35 -7.89 4.13
N THR A 74 0.47 -8.76 3.64
CA THR A 74 0.55 -10.19 3.93
C THR A 74 1.19 -10.95 2.78
N ILE A 75 1.96 -11.99 3.10
CA ILE A 75 2.36 -13.03 2.14
C ILE A 75 2.13 -14.38 2.81
N HIS A 76 1.24 -15.18 2.21
CA HIS A 76 0.99 -16.55 2.64
C HIS A 76 1.32 -17.51 1.49
N PRO A 77 2.12 -18.56 1.73
CA PRO A 77 2.54 -19.49 0.67
C PRO A 77 1.42 -20.41 0.19
N GLU A 78 0.57 -20.88 1.10
CA GLU A 78 -0.48 -21.87 0.78
C GLU A 78 -1.89 -21.28 0.60
N ARG A 79 -2.22 -20.22 1.34
CA ARG A 79 -3.54 -19.59 1.37
C ARG A 79 -3.53 -18.32 0.51
N ALA A 80 -3.80 -18.49 -0.77
CA ALA A 80 -3.77 -17.41 -1.74
C ALA A 80 -4.72 -16.25 -1.37
N GLU A 81 -5.84 -16.53 -0.72
CA GLU A 81 -6.83 -15.56 -0.25
C GLU A 81 -6.28 -14.64 0.85
N LEU A 82 -5.36 -15.15 1.67
CA LEU A 82 -4.66 -14.40 2.72
C LEU A 82 -3.35 -13.79 2.25
N SER A 83 -2.94 -14.04 1.00
CA SER A 83 -1.68 -13.55 0.44
C SER A 83 -1.88 -12.29 -0.39
N ARG A 84 -0.93 -11.35 -0.33
CA ARG A 84 -0.95 -10.06 -1.01
C ARG A 84 -2.08 -9.14 -0.57
N LEU A 85 -2.48 -9.19 0.70
CA LEU A 85 -3.39 -8.21 1.27
C LEU A 85 -2.61 -6.97 1.71
N VAL A 86 -3.14 -5.78 1.43
CA VAL A 86 -2.63 -4.53 2.01
C VAL A 86 -3.32 -4.33 3.35
N ILE A 87 -2.56 -4.35 4.44
CA ILE A 87 -3.06 -4.10 5.80
C ILE A 87 -2.87 -2.62 6.17
N ASP A 88 -1.81 -1.98 5.69
CA ASP A 88 -1.64 -0.53 5.79
C ASP A 88 -1.00 0.05 4.52
N GLY A 89 -1.39 1.29 4.20
CA GLY A 89 -0.89 2.02 3.04
C GLY A 89 -1.80 2.01 1.81
N GLN A 90 -3.08 1.65 1.96
CA GLN A 90 -4.07 1.65 0.87
C GLN A 90 -4.04 2.95 0.06
N HIS A 91 -4.20 4.13 0.69
CA HIS A 91 -4.26 5.39 -0.04
C HIS A 91 -2.96 5.71 -0.79
N ARG A 92 -1.81 5.33 -0.22
CA ARG A 92 -0.48 5.56 -0.79
C ARG A 92 -0.22 4.68 -2.01
N LEU A 93 -0.57 3.39 -1.92
CA LEU A 93 -0.49 2.47 -3.06
C LEU A 93 -1.51 2.81 -4.15
N THR A 94 -2.70 3.29 -3.79
CA THR A 94 -3.67 3.80 -4.77
C THR A 94 -3.14 5.04 -5.48
N ALA A 95 -2.56 6.00 -4.75
CA ALA A 95 -1.96 7.19 -5.35
C ALA A 95 -0.82 6.82 -6.32
N LEU A 96 0.03 5.85 -5.93
CA LEU A 96 1.09 5.32 -6.79
C LEU A 96 0.49 4.71 -8.07
N GLN A 97 -0.48 3.81 -7.94
CA GLN A 97 -1.11 3.17 -9.10
C GLN A 97 -1.72 4.20 -10.06
N ASN A 98 -2.52 5.12 -9.54
CA ASN A 98 -3.19 6.14 -10.34
C ASN A 98 -2.19 7.06 -11.04
N TYR A 99 -1.05 7.37 -10.40
CA TYR A 99 0.02 8.10 -11.06
C TYR A 99 0.66 7.29 -12.20
N LEU A 100 0.99 6.02 -11.97
CA LEU A 100 1.53 5.11 -13.00
C LEU A 100 0.56 4.92 -14.18
N ASP A 101 -0.75 4.96 -13.91
CA ASP A 101 -1.82 4.87 -14.90
C ASP A 101 -2.10 6.19 -15.64
N ASN A 102 -1.44 7.29 -15.25
CA ASN A 102 -1.59 8.63 -15.82
C ASN A 102 -2.96 9.29 -15.53
N GLU A 103 -3.56 8.98 -14.39
CA GLU A 103 -4.85 9.57 -13.98
C GLU A 103 -4.72 11.04 -13.56
N PHE A 104 -3.52 11.47 -13.14
CA PHE A 104 -3.23 12.87 -12.83
C PHE A 104 -1.75 13.20 -13.10
N PRO A 105 -1.43 14.46 -13.44
CA PRO A 105 -0.05 14.91 -13.57
C PRO A 105 0.56 15.23 -12.21
N VAL A 106 1.88 15.11 -12.10
CA VAL A 106 2.67 15.54 -10.94
C VAL A 106 3.74 16.50 -11.43
N PHE A 107 3.78 17.70 -10.83
CA PHE A 107 4.57 18.82 -11.35
C PHE A 107 4.34 19.10 -12.85
N GLY A 108 3.10 18.93 -13.30
CA GLY A 108 2.69 19.18 -14.69
C GLY A 108 2.98 18.04 -15.67
N GLN A 109 3.61 16.93 -15.24
CA GLN A 109 3.97 15.80 -16.10
C GLN A 109 3.21 14.52 -15.71
N TYR A 110 2.67 13.79 -16.68
CA TYR A 110 2.18 12.43 -16.45
C TYR A 110 3.33 11.42 -16.45
N TRP A 111 3.13 10.26 -15.84
CA TRP A 111 4.14 9.19 -15.77
C TRP A 111 4.71 8.80 -17.15
N ARG A 112 3.83 8.68 -18.15
CA ARG A 112 4.18 8.32 -19.54
C ARG A 112 5.02 9.38 -20.25
N ASP A 113 4.98 10.63 -19.76
CA ASP A 113 5.71 11.76 -20.36
C ASP A 113 7.10 11.93 -19.72
N LEU A 114 7.43 11.14 -18.70
CA LEU A 114 8.75 11.14 -18.07
C LEU A 114 9.80 10.43 -18.92
N SER A 115 11.06 10.87 -18.78
CA SER A 115 12.19 10.14 -19.32
C SER A 115 12.38 8.80 -18.60
N ILE A 116 12.99 7.82 -19.27
CA ILE A 116 13.33 6.53 -18.64
C ILE A 116 14.20 6.75 -17.38
N SER A 117 15.13 7.70 -17.43
CA SER A 117 15.98 8.03 -16.29
C SER A 117 15.18 8.55 -15.10
N ASP A 118 14.17 9.40 -15.33
CA ASP A 118 13.29 9.90 -14.28
C ASP A 118 12.39 8.80 -13.72
N GLN A 119 11.84 7.94 -14.59
CA GLN A 119 11.08 6.77 -14.15
C GLN A 119 11.92 5.85 -13.26
N MET A 120 13.15 5.54 -13.66
CA MET A 120 14.08 4.73 -12.87
C MET A 120 14.43 5.40 -11.53
N ARG A 121 14.65 6.73 -11.53
CA ARG A 121 14.90 7.49 -10.31
C ARG A 121 13.74 7.40 -9.35
N PHE A 122 12.51 7.54 -9.83
CA PHE A 122 11.30 7.43 -9.01
C PHE A 122 11.10 6.00 -8.50
N GLU A 123 11.21 5.01 -9.38
CA GLU A 123 11.09 3.57 -9.04
C GLU A 123 12.18 3.11 -8.05
N GLY A 124 13.33 3.80 -8.00
CA GLY A 124 14.40 3.58 -7.04
C GLY A 124 14.11 4.11 -5.63
N ILE A 125 13.04 4.88 -5.41
CA ILE A 125 12.71 5.43 -4.09
C ILE A 125 12.32 4.28 -3.13
N PRO A 126 12.88 4.25 -1.90
CA PRO A 126 12.51 3.23 -0.92
C PRO A 126 11.02 3.25 -0.58
N ALA A 127 10.44 2.06 -0.50
CA ALA A 127 9.09 1.79 -0.03
C ALA A 127 9.18 0.76 1.12
N PRO A 128 9.56 1.20 2.34
CA PRO A 128 9.76 0.30 3.47
C PRO A 128 8.52 -0.56 3.68
N THR A 129 8.67 -1.88 3.73
CA THR A 129 7.52 -2.79 3.75
C THR A 129 7.71 -3.84 4.82
N ILE A 130 6.74 -4.01 5.70
CA ILE A 130 6.68 -5.16 6.59
C ILE A 130 5.79 -6.22 5.95
N VAL A 131 6.33 -7.43 5.87
CA VAL A 131 5.59 -8.60 5.39
C VAL A 131 5.18 -9.44 6.60
N LEU A 132 3.87 -9.55 6.82
CA LEU A 132 3.30 -10.52 7.74
C LEU A 132 3.29 -11.89 7.03
N SER A 133 4.11 -12.82 7.50
CA SER A 133 4.23 -14.17 6.95
C SER A 133 4.13 -15.22 8.06
N GLN A 134 3.49 -16.35 7.72
CA GLN A 134 3.37 -17.60 8.50
C GLN A 134 3.79 -17.55 9.97
N ASP A 135 2.78 -17.50 10.84
CA ASP A 135 2.69 -18.29 12.08
C ASP A 135 1.32 -18.00 12.69
N HIS A 136 0.34 -18.92 12.54
CA HIS A 136 -0.96 -19.01 13.23
C HIS A 136 -1.83 -17.73 13.45
N GLU A 137 -1.44 -16.57 12.95
CA GLU A 137 -1.99 -15.25 13.29
C GLU A 137 -2.62 -14.54 12.09
N LEU A 138 -2.53 -15.09 10.87
CA LEU A 138 -3.25 -14.61 9.68
C LEU A 138 -4.69 -15.13 9.66
N GLU A 139 -5.42 -14.95 10.75
CA GLU A 139 -6.88 -15.07 10.76
C GLU A 139 -7.50 -13.70 10.48
N ASP A 140 -8.64 -13.65 9.79
CA ASP A 140 -9.31 -12.39 9.41
C ASP A 140 -9.52 -11.45 10.61
N LYS A 141 -9.80 -12.01 11.80
CA LYS A 141 -9.99 -11.25 13.04
C LYS A 141 -8.70 -10.54 13.49
N ASN A 142 -7.56 -11.20 13.37
CA ASN A 142 -6.27 -10.64 13.77
C ASN A 142 -5.80 -9.57 12.78
N LEU A 143 -5.97 -9.83 11.47
CA LEU A 143 -5.65 -8.84 10.44
C LEU A 143 -6.47 -7.56 10.59
N ARG A 144 -7.75 -7.69 10.95
CA ARG A 144 -8.62 -6.56 11.24
C ARG A 144 -8.16 -5.79 12.48
N ASP A 145 -7.79 -6.47 13.58
CA ASP A 145 -7.27 -5.79 14.78
C ASP A 145 -5.97 -5.03 14.49
N ILE A 146 -5.05 -5.61 13.70
CA ILE A 146 -3.83 -4.93 13.25
C ILE A 146 -4.19 -3.69 12.41
N TYR A 147 -5.09 -3.83 11.43
CA TYR A 147 -5.55 -2.71 10.60
C TYR A 147 -6.14 -1.57 11.45
N GLU A 148 -7.04 -1.89 12.39
CA GLU A 148 -7.71 -0.91 13.25
C GLU A 148 -6.70 -0.17 14.15
N ARG A 149 -5.68 -0.85 14.67
CA ARG A 149 -4.61 -0.24 15.48
C ARG A 149 -3.70 0.67 14.66
N LEU A 150 -3.32 0.25 13.46
CA LEU A 150 -2.52 1.07 12.54
C LEU A 150 -3.28 2.33 12.09
N ASN A 151 -4.61 2.26 12.05
CA ASN A 151 -5.49 3.35 11.63
C ASN A 151 -6.21 4.04 12.81
N PHE A 152 -5.69 3.95 14.03
CA PHE A 152 -6.36 4.37 15.28
C PHE A 152 -6.79 5.85 15.31
N SER A 153 -6.13 6.75 14.58
CA SER A 153 -6.48 8.17 14.55
C SER A 153 -7.76 8.49 13.77
N LYS A 154 -8.40 7.48 13.14
CA LYS A 154 -9.71 7.64 12.54
C LYS A 154 -10.75 7.65 13.66
N ILE A 155 -11.08 8.85 14.13
CA ILE A 155 -12.20 9.08 15.07
C ILE A 155 -13.41 8.31 14.53
N ARG A 156 -13.89 7.31 15.27
CA ARG A 156 -15.19 6.71 15.02
C ARG A 156 -16.21 7.85 15.07
N GLU A 157 -16.93 8.10 13.98
CA GLU A 157 -18.14 8.90 14.10
C GLU A 157 -18.99 8.29 15.22
N PRO A 158 -19.44 9.09 16.21
CA PRO A 158 -20.26 8.56 17.28
C PRO A 158 -21.49 7.92 16.64
N GLU A 159 -21.77 6.67 17.00
CA GLU A 159 -23.03 6.02 16.67
C GLU A 159 -24.16 6.94 17.12
N LEU A 160 -24.93 7.45 16.15
CA LEU A 160 -26.13 8.22 16.43
C LEU A 160 -27.10 7.30 17.16
N VAL A 161 -27.27 7.55 18.47
CA VAL A 161 -28.29 6.94 19.34
C VAL A 161 -29.67 7.44 18.95
#